data_AF-A0A8K0C6J4-F1
#
_entry.id   AF-A0A8K0C6J4-F1
#
_cell.length_a   1.000
_cell.length_b   1.000
_cell.length_c   1.000
_cell.angle_alpha   90.00
_cell.angle_beta   90.00
_cell.angle_gamma   90.00
#
_symmetry.space_group_name_H-M   'P 1'
#
loop_
_entity.id
_entity.type
_entity.pdbx_description
1 polymer ?
#
loop_
_entity_poly.entity_id
_entity_poly.type
_entity_poly.pdbx_seq_one_letter_code
_entity_poly.pdbx_strand_id
1 'polypeptide(L)'
;MERRGYQYESPTAPHARNPNPTYTRTPNETQLTKKVEAKLADGDIHGALRLLTSEDTIAPHILALAKTHPPHPTPTTFPSIPAEPIEVLEAEEKKLKTITATSPSEPVGGIGGIRPQILKDLLTVKEEEIHERLTKALLYFINMLLRSTTNTVIRPILFGENLTALKKKTGGIRPIAVGITFRRMAAKVVCQRIKKPITNELVAHQLGVGISGQGDPLGPAILALVIQPIVHAIQAELNLWYWNDANIGNSPEVVLADLDVVQKMTTKMELTLNSSKCEMAIVGARSVDEKQSVIKLFKKRAPGITVMQEENIQLLRVPLKDEALDAILQTKTEALDITTKRLVLLTRHSAFFLLRASISIPRLIYFLRYSPTWRKASLLEKYDATLKSSLEAIVNISQSRDAWLQSSLQVKMDGLGIRHSANMVTPCFITSLNSSLFYLESLLPADILLNTTTIIAEAQKFWETSCHAEEVPSGPVCCIQSV
;
A
#
# COMPACT_ATOMS: atom_id res chain seq x y z
N MET A 1 24.10 35.55 19.87
CA MET A 1 24.00 34.65 21.02
C MET A 1 25.25 33.81 21.08
N GLU A 2 25.98 33.95 22.17
CA GLU A 2 27.34 33.43 22.39
C GLU A 2 27.39 31.91 22.28
N ARG A 3 28.42 31.40 21.59
CA ARG A 3 28.76 29.98 21.59
C ARG A 3 29.22 29.62 22.99
N ARG A 4 28.39 28.91 23.76
CA ARG A 4 28.84 28.24 25.00
C ARG A 4 29.94 27.27 24.62
N GLY A 5 31.15 27.53 25.13
CA GLY A 5 32.28 26.62 25.00
C GLY A 5 32.01 25.36 25.78
N TYR A 6 31.68 24.28 25.09
CA TYR A 6 31.79 22.94 25.65
C TYR A 6 33.28 22.60 25.72
N GLN A 7 33.79 22.38 26.94
CA GLN A 7 35.06 21.71 27.13
C GLN A 7 34.90 20.29 26.57
N TYR A 8 35.59 20.00 25.46
CA TYR A 8 35.75 18.63 24.98
C TYR A 8 36.63 17.90 25.99
N GLU A 9 36.03 16.99 26.78
CA GLU A 9 36.81 15.92 27.41
C GLU A 9 37.55 15.16 26.30
N SER A 10 38.83 14.84 26.56
CA SER A 10 39.67 14.06 25.66
C SER A 10 38.92 12.82 25.14
N PRO A 11 39.02 12.47 23.84
CA PRO A 11 38.28 11.34 23.31
C PRO A 11 38.67 10.08 24.08
N THR A 12 37.71 9.49 24.77
CA THR A 12 37.78 8.10 25.19
C THR A 12 38.13 7.26 23.96
N ALA A 13 39.01 6.27 24.14
CA ALA A 13 39.52 5.45 23.04
C ALA A 13 38.36 4.99 22.14
N PRO A 14 38.50 5.07 20.80
CA PRO A 14 37.42 4.71 19.89
C PRO A 14 36.94 3.29 20.19
N HIS A 15 35.61 3.11 20.28
CA HIS A 15 35.02 1.79 20.48
C HIS A 15 35.64 0.78 19.51
N ALA A 16 36.11 -0.34 20.06
CA ALA A 16 36.76 -1.38 19.28
C ALA A 16 35.84 -1.80 18.12
N ARG A 17 36.30 -1.62 16.88
CA ARG A 17 35.58 -2.13 15.72
C ARG A 17 35.58 -3.65 15.80
N ASN A 18 34.41 -4.25 15.68
CA ASN A 18 34.32 -5.70 15.56
C ASN A 18 35.13 -6.15 14.33
N PRO A 19 35.83 -7.29 14.40
CA PRO A 19 36.51 -7.83 13.22
C PRO A 19 35.48 -7.99 12.10
N ASN A 20 35.82 -7.54 10.89
CA ASN A 20 34.91 -7.65 9.75
C ASN A 20 34.54 -9.12 9.57
N PRO A 21 33.24 -9.47 9.51
CA PRO A 21 32.84 -10.84 9.30
C PRO A 21 33.36 -11.34 7.95
N THR A 22 34.12 -12.43 7.96
CA THR A 22 34.61 -13.14 6.76
C THR A 22 33.48 -13.97 6.16
N TYR A 23 32.46 -13.28 5.65
CA TYR A 23 31.34 -13.92 4.96
C TYR A 23 31.61 -14.01 3.45
N THR A 24 31.78 -15.23 2.95
CA THR A 24 31.88 -15.49 1.52
C THR A 24 30.49 -15.56 0.91
N ARG A 25 30.18 -14.62 0.01
CA ARG A 25 28.87 -14.52 -0.64
C ARG A 25 28.67 -15.66 -1.64
N THR A 26 27.45 -16.17 -1.71
CA THR A 26 27.05 -17.07 -2.79
C THR A 26 26.99 -16.32 -4.14
N PRO A 27 27.03 -17.03 -5.28
CA PRO A 27 26.87 -16.40 -6.59
C PRO A 27 25.54 -15.65 -6.74
N ASN A 28 24.45 -16.20 -6.19
CA ASN A 28 23.12 -15.58 -6.23
C ASN A 28 23.07 -14.28 -5.42
N GLU A 29 23.64 -14.27 -4.22
CA GLU A 29 23.75 -13.06 -3.39
C GLU A 29 24.59 -11.99 -4.06
N THR A 30 25.69 -12.39 -4.71
CA THR A 30 26.55 -11.47 -5.45
C THR A 30 25.80 -10.80 -6.60
N GLN A 31 25.00 -11.57 -7.36
CA GLN A 31 24.17 -11.02 -8.43
C GLN A 31 23.06 -10.10 -7.89
N LEU A 32 22.40 -10.50 -6.80
CA LEU A 32 21.37 -9.70 -6.16
C LEU A 32 21.93 -8.36 -5.69
N THR A 33 23.05 -8.36 -4.94
CA THR A 33 23.73 -7.15 -4.46
C THR A 33 24.07 -6.22 -5.62
N LYS A 34 24.67 -6.74 -6.71
CA LYS A 34 25.01 -5.92 -7.88
C LYS A 34 23.79 -5.23 -8.49
N LYS A 35 22.67 -5.95 -8.61
CA LYS A 35 21.42 -5.39 -9.14
C LYS A 35 20.81 -4.34 -8.21
N VAL A 36 20.82 -4.59 -6.90
CA VAL A 36 20.30 -3.64 -5.90
C VAL A 36 21.13 -2.36 -5.89
N GLU A 37 22.46 -2.46 -5.86
CA GLU A 37 23.36 -1.30 -5.88
C GLU A 37 23.26 -0.51 -7.19
N ALA A 38 23.14 -1.18 -8.34
CA ALA A 38 22.91 -0.51 -9.61
C ALA A 38 21.60 0.30 -9.58
N LYS A 39 20.52 -0.26 -9.03
CA LYS A 39 19.25 0.46 -8.85
C LYS A 39 19.35 1.65 -7.91
N LEU A 40 20.14 1.55 -6.85
CA LEU A 40 20.41 2.68 -5.96
C LEU A 40 21.23 3.77 -6.66
N ALA A 41 22.23 3.40 -7.44
CA ALA A 41 23.03 4.33 -8.24
C ALA A 41 22.19 5.08 -9.29
N ASP A 42 21.19 4.41 -9.86
CA ASP A 42 20.20 5.00 -10.78
C ASP A 42 19.15 5.88 -10.06
N GLY A 43 19.16 5.96 -8.72
CA GLY A 43 18.15 6.66 -7.93
C GLY A 43 16.81 5.92 -7.80
N ASP A 44 16.70 4.69 -8.29
CA ASP A 44 15.51 3.83 -8.24
C ASP A 44 15.42 3.09 -6.89
N ILE A 45 15.16 3.84 -5.82
CA ILE A 45 15.07 3.30 -4.45
C ILE A 45 13.95 2.24 -4.34
N HIS A 46 12.82 2.48 -4.99
CA HIS A 46 11.70 1.53 -4.99
C HIS A 46 12.06 0.22 -5.70
N GLY A 47 12.73 0.29 -6.85
CA GLY A 47 13.25 -0.89 -7.56
C GLY A 47 14.27 -1.65 -6.74
N ALA A 48 15.20 -0.95 -6.08
CA ALA A 48 16.19 -1.54 -5.18
C ALA A 48 15.53 -2.28 -4.01
N LEU A 49 14.57 -1.67 -3.32
CA LEU A 49 13.80 -2.29 -2.23
C LEU A 49 13.00 -3.50 -2.71
N ARG A 50 12.41 -3.40 -3.90
CA ARG A 50 11.65 -4.52 -4.49
C ARG A 50 12.57 -5.70 -4.75
N LEU A 51 13.75 -5.50 -5.33
CA LEU A 51 14.72 -6.58 -5.51
C LEU A 51 15.20 -7.16 -4.17
N LEU A 52 15.46 -6.30 -3.19
CA LEU A 52 15.95 -6.72 -1.89
C LEU A 52 14.93 -7.56 -1.11
N THR A 53 13.63 -7.25 -1.23
CA THR A 53 12.60 -7.77 -0.33
C THR A 53 11.49 -8.57 -1.00
N SER A 54 11.42 -8.57 -2.33
CA SER A 54 10.52 -9.44 -3.08
C SER A 54 11.09 -10.85 -3.18
N GLU A 55 10.17 -11.80 -3.18
CA GLU A 55 10.40 -13.20 -3.56
C GLU A 55 9.59 -13.55 -4.81
N ASP A 56 8.97 -12.53 -5.43
CA ASP A 56 8.13 -12.69 -6.60
C ASP A 56 9.01 -13.13 -7.76
N THR A 57 8.62 -14.22 -8.41
CA THR A 57 9.30 -14.76 -9.58
C THR A 57 8.36 -14.75 -10.77
N ILE A 58 8.93 -14.60 -11.96
CA ILE A 58 8.17 -14.72 -13.21
C ILE A 58 7.70 -16.17 -13.34
N ALA A 59 6.43 -16.37 -13.70
CA ALA A 59 5.91 -17.71 -13.93
C ALA A 59 6.37 -18.22 -15.31
N PRO A 60 6.89 -19.46 -15.41
CA PRO A 60 7.47 -19.98 -16.66
C PRO A 60 6.44 -20.39 -17.72
N HIS A 61 5.17 -20.57 -17.36
CA HIS A 61 4.16 -21.15 -18.25
C HIS A 61 3.07 -20.17 -18.71
N ILE A 62 3.06 -19.87 -20.01
CA ILE A 62 2.02 -19.07 -20.68
C ILE A 62 0.65 -19.78 -20.65
N LEU A 63 0.60 -21.11 -20.71
CA LEU A 63 -0.67 -21.88 -20.70
C LEU A 63 -1.51 -21.67 -19.43
N ALA A 64 -0.86 -21.40 -18.30
CA ALA A 64 -1.57 -21.12 -17.06
C ALA A 64 -2.20 -19.72 -17.03
N LEU A 65 -1.75 -18.78 -17.89
CA LEU A 65 -2.43 -17.49 -18.11
C LEU A 65 -3.75 -17.68 -18.87
N ALA A 66 -3.78 -18.58 -19.86
CA ALA A 66 -5.01 -18.87 -20.60
C ALA A 66 -6.12 -19.40 -19.69
N LYS A 67 -5.78 -20.14 -18.62
CA LYS A 67 -6.74 -20.58 -17.60
C LYS A 67 -7.26 -19.44 -16.72
N THR A 68 -6.50 -18.35 -16.56
CA THR A 68 -6.94 -17.16 -15.81
C THR A 68 -7.80 -16.21 -16.63
N HIS A 69 -7.82 -16.38 -17.95
CA HIS A 69 -8.66 -15.64 -18.89
C HIS A 69 -9.41 -16.65 -19.77
N PRO A 70 -10.49 -17.28 -19.26
CA PRO A 70 -11.34 -18.07 -20.14
C PRO A 70 -11.81 -17.19 -21.30
N PRO A 71 -11.98 -17.76 -22.51
CA PRO A 71 -12.50 -17.00 -23.63
C PRO A 71 -13.85 -16.39 -23.21
N HIS A 72 -13.86 -15.07 -23.02
CA HIS A 72 -15.11 -14.36 -22.78
C HIS A 72 -15.91 -14.45 -24.08
N PRO A 73 -17.21 -14.78 -24.04
CA PRO A 73 -18.04 -14.59 -25.22
C PRO A 73 -17.86 -13.14 -25.69
N THR A 74 -17.65 -12.94 -26.98
CA THR A 74 -17.59 -11.59 -27.57
C THR A 74 -18.82 -10.84 -27.05
N PRO A 75 -18.70 -9.65 -26.43
CA PRO A 75 -19.85 -8.97 -25.88
C PRO A 75 -20.92 -8.84 -26.97
N THR A 76 -22.02 -9.58 -26.82
CA THR A 76 -23.05 -9.69 -27.85
C THR A 76 -23.94 -8.45 -27.89
N THR A 77 -23.88 -7.63 -26.84
CA THR A 77 -24.67 -6.41 -26.69
C THR A 77 -23.86 -5.35 -25.95
N PHE A 78 -23.31 -4.40 -26.70
CA PHE A 78 -22.87 -3.14 -26.10
C PHE A 78 -24.10 -2.25 -25.89
N PRO A 79 -24.20 -1.51 -24.76
CA PRO A 79 -25.24 -0.51 -24.62
C PRO A 79 -25.14 0.49 -25.79
N SER A 80 -26.29 0.91 -26.31
CA SER A 80 -26.34 1.98 -27.30
C SER A 80 -25.67 3.22 -26.72
N ILE A 81 -24.79 3.84 -27.50
CA ILE A 81 -24.18 5.13 -27.15
C ILE A 81 -25.33 6.09 -26.78
N PRO A 82 -25.26 6.81 -25.64
CA PRO A 82 -26.28 7.78 -25.27
C PRO A 82 -26.58 8.73 -26.43
N ALA A 83 -27.86 9.04 -26.65
CA ALA A 83 -28.29 9.92 -27.74
C ALA A 83 -27.81 11.38 -27.57
N GLU A 84 -27.47 11.76 -26.34
CA GLU A 84 -26.91 13.07 -26.05
C GLU A 84 -25.47 13.18 -26.57
N PRO A 85 -25.06 14.34 -27.12
CA PRO A 85 -23.68 14.56 -27.52
C PRO A 85 -22.76 14.36 -26.32
N ILE A 86 -21.88 13.36 -26.39
CA ILE A 86 -20.84 13.19 -25.38
C ILE A 86 -19.88 14.36 -25.55
N GLU A 87 -19.72 15.18 -24.52
CA GLU A 87 -18.69 16.21 -24.47
C GLU A 87 -17.33 15.54 -24.71
N VAL A 88 -16.70 15.88 -25.84
CA VAL A 88 -15.41 15.29 -26.21
C VAL A 88 -14.37 15.79 -25.23
N LEU A 89 -13.80 14.88 -24.43
CA LEU A 89 -12.78 15.25 -23.47
C LEU A 89 -11.50 15.68 -24.20
N GLU A 90 -11.03 16.88 -23.90
CA GLU A 90 -9.73 17.38 -24.34
C GLU A 90 -8.77 17.52 -23.16
N ALA A 91 -7.55 17.05 -23.36
CA ALA A 91 -6.44 17.32 -22.45
C ALA A 91 -6.01 18.79 -22.61
N GLU A 92 -5.76 19.43 -21.48
CA GLU A 92 -5.11 20.74 -21.41
C GLU A 92 -3.60 20.57 -21.22
N GLU A 93 -2.80 21.44 -21.82
CA GLU A 93 -1.34 21.39 -21.71
C GLU A 93 -0.85 21.40 -20.24
N LYS A 94 -1.44 22.28 -19.42
CA LYS A 94 -1.12 22.39 -18.00
C LYS A 94 -1.37 21.08 -17.25
N LYS A 95 -2.48 20.40 -17.54
CA LYS A 95 -2.82 19.09 -16.94
C LYS A 95 -1.86 18.00 -17.41
N LEU A 96 -1.46 18.01 -18.67
CA LEU A 96 -0.49 17.05 -19.20
C LEU A 96 0.86 17.16 -18.50
N LYS A 97 1.35 18.38 -18.26
CA LYS A 97 2.59 18.62 -17.48
C LYS A 97 2.47 18.07 -16.07
N THR A 98 1.34 18.32 -15.39
CA THR A 98 1.08 17.74 -14.05
C THR A 98 1.03 16.22 -14.09
N ILE A 99 0.35 15.61 -15.06
CA ILE A 99 0.25 14.14 -15.20
C ILE A 99 1.63 13.52 -15.43
N THR A 100 2.46 14.11 -16.28
CA THR A 100 3.80 13.58 -16.55
C THR A 100 4.67 13.70 -15.30
N ALA A 101 4.64 14.84 -14.60
CA ALA A 101 5.41 15.05 -13.38
C ALA A 101 4.97 14.12 -12.23
N THR A 102 3.66 13.94 -12.05
CA THR A 102 3.08 13.14 -10.95
C THR A 102 2.96 11.65 -11.26
N SER A 103 3.18 11.24 -12.52
CA SER A 103 3.18 9.83 -12.85
C SER A 103 4.29 9.11 -12.07
N PRO A 104 4.01 7.97 -11.41
CA PRO A 104 5.08 7.18 -10.82
C PRO A 104 6.11 6.82 -11.90
N SER A 105 7.39 6.77 -11.51
CA SER A 105 8.48 6.31 -12.38
C SER A 105 8.34 4.80 -12.56
N GLU A 106 7.35 4.39 -13.36
CA GLU A 106 7.12 3.00 -13.67
C GLU A 106 8.22 2.49 -14.60
N PRO A 107 8.79 1.30 -14.33
CA PRO A 107 9.90 0.78 -15.11
C PRO A 107 9.48 0.22 -16.49
N VAL A 108 8.18 0.18 -16.82
CA VAL A 108 7.65 -0.55 -17.99
C VAL A 108 6.90 0.37 -18.97
N GLY A 109 7.21 0.22 -20.27
CA GLY A 109 6.65 1.04 -21.36
C GLY A 109 5.49 0.43 -22.15
N GLY A 110 5.07 -0.80 -21.83
CA GLY A 110 4.15 -1.57 -22.66
C GLY A 110 4.81 -2.02 -23.97
N ILE A 111 3.99 -2.36 -24.99
CA ILE A 111 4.49 -2.87 -26.28
C ILE A 111 5.37 -1.86 -27.04
N GLY A 112 5.14 -0.56 -26.85
CA GLY A 112 5.92 0.51 -27.50
C GLY A 112 7.26 0.84 -26.85
N GLY A 113 7.63 0.20 -25.72
CA GLY A 113 8.94 0.35 -25.07
C GLY A 113 9.23 1.70 -24.39
N ILE A 114 8.51 2.77 -24.73
CA ILE A 114 8.67 4.11 -24.12
C ILE A 114 8.23 4.07 -22.66
N ARG A 115 9.17 4.27 -21.73
CA ARG A 115 8.89 4.35 -20.29
C ARG A 115 8.40 5.75 -19.90
N PRO A 116 7.55 5.90 -18.87
CA PRO A 116 7.16 7.21 -18.34
C PRO A 116 8.36 8.09 -17.95
N GLN A 117 9.44 7.49 -17.43
CA GLN A 117 10.64 8.24 -17.04
C GLN A 117 11.30 8.94 -18.24
N ILE A 118 11.36 8.29 -19.41
CA ILE A 118 11.94 8.90 -20.62
C ILE A 118 11.17 10.17 -21.00
N LEU A 119 9.85 10.13 -20.93
CA LEU A 119 9.01 11.30 -21.22
C LEU A 119 9.22 12.41 -20.19
N LYS A 120 9.37 12.06 -18.90
CA LYS A 120 9.71 13.05 -17.86
C LYS A 120 11.04 13.72 -18.17
N ASP A 121 12.08 12.95 -18.45
CA ASP A 121 13.43 13.45 -18.70
C ASP A 121 13.43 14.38 -19.92
N LEU A 122 12.81 13.96 -21.02
CA LEU A 122 12.68 14.77 -22.24
C LEU A 122 11.87 16.06 -22.00
N LEU A 123 10.86 16.03 -21.15
CA LEU A 123 10.06 17.22 -20.81
C LEU A 123 10.75 18.15 -19.79
N THR A 124 11.85 17.73 -19.17
CA THR A 124 12.66 18.59 -18.28
C THR A 124 13.82 19.31 -19.00
N VAL A 125 14.02 19.06 -20.29
CA VAL A 125 15.04 19.73 -21.11
C VAL A 125 14.72 21.23 -21.17
N LYS A 126 15.71 22.07 -20.85
CA LYS A 126 15.57 23.54 -20.77
C LYS A 126 15.50 24.24 -22.13
N GLU A 127 15.71 23.52 -23.21
CA GLU A 127 15.64 24.05 -24.57
C GLU A 127 14.18 24.25 -24.97
N GLU A 128 13.75 25.52 -25.03
CA GLU A 128 12.34 25.91 -25.17
C GLU A 128 11.69 25.34 -26.43
N GLU A 129 12.37 25.37 -27.58
CA GLU A 129 11.81 24.90 -28.85
C GLU A 129 11.50 23.39 -28.83
N ILE A 130 12.46 22.58 -28.35
CA ILE A 130 12.30 21.13 -28.26
C ILE A 130 11.19 20.78 -27.27
N HIS A 131 11.18 21.45 -26.11
CA HIS A 131 10.16 21.27 -25.09
C HIS A 131 8.76 21.58 -25.62
N GLU A 132 8.59 22.71 -26.32
CA GLU A 132 7.31 23.14 -26.87
C GLU A 132 6.81 22.17 -27.96
N ARG A 133 7.70 21.78 -28.89
CA ARG A 133 7.37 20.85 -29.98
C ARG A 133 6.94 19.48 -29.44
N LEU A 134 7.69 18.92 -28.49
CA LEU A 134 7.34 17.65 -27.87
C LEU A 134 6.02 17.74 -27.11
N THR A 135 5.81 18.82 -26.35
CA THR A 135 4.58 19.03 -25.59
C THR A 135 3.36 19.12 -26.51
N LYS A 136 3.43 19.89 -27.60
CA LYS A 136 2.36 19.99 -28.61
C LYS A 136 2.08 18.64 -29.28
N ALA A 137 3.11 17.89 -29.66
CA ALA A 137 2.95 16.58 -30.27
C ALA A 137 2.30 15.57 -29.32
N LEU A 138 2.72 15.54 -28.05
CA LEU A 138 2.11 14.71 -27.02
C LEU A 138 0.64 15.10 -26.80
N LEU A 139 0.35 16.38 -26.69
CA LEU A 139 -1.01 16.88 -26.50
C LEU A 139 -1.93 16.47 -27.65
N TYR A 140 -1.47 16.66 -28.89
CA TYR A 140 -2.18 16.22 -30.09
C TYR A 140 -2.46 14.72 -30.06
N PHE A 141 -1.44 13.91 -29.75
CA PHE A 141 -1.56 12.45 -29.73
C PHE A 141 -2.52 11.97 -28.63
N ILE A 142 -2.44 12.54 -27.42
CA ILE A 142 -3.35 12.21 -26.32
C ILE A 142 -4.80 12.60 -26.67
N ASN A 143 -5.01 13.77 -27.26
CA ASN A 143 -6.34 14.18 -27.72
C ASN A 143 -6.88 13.27 -28.83
N MET A 144 -6.03 12.79 -29.74
CA MET A 144 -6.42 11.79 -30.74
C MET A 144 -6.91 10.48 -30.08
N LEU A 145 -6.25 10.04 -29.00
CA LEU A 145 -6.67 8.88 -28.20
C LEU A 145 -8.01 9.13 -27.50
N LEU A 146 -8.19 10.28 -26.85
CA LEU A 146 -9.42 10.64 -26.14
C LEU A 146 -10.62 10.75 -27.10
N ARG A 147 -10.40 11.27 -28.31
CA ARG A 147 -11.41 11.37 -29.38
C ARG A 147 -11.68 10.04 -30.10
N SER A 148 -10.92 8.98 -29.80
CA SER A 148 -10.98 7.71 -30.53
C SER A 148 -10.78 7.85 -32.06
N THR A 149 -10.07 8.89 -32.50
CA THR A 149 -9.82 9.18 -33.94
C THR A 149 -8.60 8.45 -34.51
N THR A 150 -8.10 7.46 -33.78
CA THR A 150 -6.98 6.62 -34.21
C THR A 150 -7.36 5.71 -35.37
N ASN A 151 -6.40 5.50 -36.28
CA ASN A 151 -6.54 4.55 -37.39
C ASN A 151 -6.83 3.14 -36.84
N THR A 152 -7.86 2.49 -37.40
CA THR A 152 -8.33 1.17 -36.97
C THR A 152 -7.26 0.08 -37.05
N VAL A 153 -6.33 0.17 -37.99
CA VAL A 153 -5.22 -0.78 -38.18
C VAL A 153 -4.27 -0.81 -36.98
N ILE A 154 -4.02 0.35 -36.35
CA ILE A 154 -3.08 0.46 -35.22
C ILE A 154 -3.75 0.33 -33.85
N ARG A 155 -5.08 0.33 -33.78
CA ARG A 155 -5.83 0.19 -32.51
C ARG A 155 -5.44 -1.07 -31.72
N PRO A 156 -5.25 -2.26 -32.32
CA PRO A 156 -4.82 -3.45 -31.57
C PRO A 156 -3.48 -3.27 -30.86
N ILE A 157 -2.59 -2.43 -31.40
CA ILE A 157 -1.28 -2.14 -30.81
C ILE A 157 -1.40 -1.02 -29.77
N LEU A 158 -2.12 0.06 -30.09
CA LEU A 158 -2.27 1.22 -29.20
C LEU A 158 -3.08 0.90 -27.93
N PHE A 159 -4.13 0.09 -28.09
CA PHE A 159 -4.99 -0.34 -27.00
C PHE A 159 -4.65 -1.76 -26.51
N GLY A 160 -3.68 -2.41 -27.13
CA GLY A 160 -3.11 -3.67 -26.64
C GLY A 160 -2.32 -3.48 -25.35
N GLU A 161 -2.13 -4.58 -24.63
CA GLU A 161 -1.43 -4.62 -23.35
C GLU A 161 -0.36 -5.72 -23.37
N ASN A 162 0.79 -5.44 -22.78
CA ASN A 162 1.81 -6.47 -22.58
C ASN A 162 1.46 -7.27 -21.32
N LEU A 163 1.28 -8.58 -21.47
CA LEU A 163 0.89 -9.48 -20.39
C LEU A 163 2.12 -10.13 -19.75
N THR A 164 2.32 -9.88 -18.45
CA THR A 164 3.39 -10.48 -17.66
C THR A 164 2.80 -11.38 -16.57
N ALA A 165 3.27 -12.62 -16.48
CA ALA A 165 2.84 -13.59 -15.47
C ALA A 165 3.74 -13.53 -14.23
N LEU A 166 3.20 -13.08 -13.09
CA LEU A 166 3.90 -13.16 -11.81
C LEU A 166 3.39 -14.34 -10.99
N LYS A 167 4.26 -15.05 -10.28
CA LYS A 167 3.83 -16.04 -9.29
C LYS A 167 3.26 -15.33 -8.07
N LYS A 168 2.14 -15.82 -7.55
CA LYS A 168 1.59 -15.38 -6.26
C LYS A 168 2.33 -16.10 -5.12
N LYS A 169 2.49 -15.41 -3.99
CA LYS A 169 3.00 -16.01 -2.75
C LYS A 169 2.15 -17.18 -2.25
N THR A 170 0.83 -17.08 -2.43
CA THR A 170 -0.15 -18.11 -2.05
C THR A 170 -0.31 -19.22 -3.09
N GLY A 171 0.55 -19.26 -4.12
CA GLY A 171 0.41 -20.17 -5.26
C GLY A 171 -0.48 -19.61 -6.38
N GLY A 172 -0.26 -20.11 -7.59
CA GLY A 172 -0.93 -19.64 -8.81
C GLY A 172 -0.27 -18.41 -9.46
N ILE A 173 -0.94 -17.86 -10.48
CA ILE A 173 -0.41 -16.79 -11.33
C ILE A 173 -1.24 -15.51 -11.17
N ARG A 174 -0.56 -14.36 -11.18
CA ARG A 174 -1.14 -13.02 -11.32
C ARG A 174 -0.74 -12.47 -12.70
N PRO A 175 -1.68 -12.44 -13.66
CA PRO A 175 -1.46 -11.67 -14.89
C PRO A 175 -1.37 -10.19 -14.56
N ILE A 176 -0.36 -9.52 -15.11
CA ILE A 176 -0.24 -8.07 -15.10
C ILE A 176 -0.28 -7.61 -16.55
N ALA A 177 -1.32 -6.88 -16.90
CA ALA A 177 -1.46 -6.31 -18.23
C ALA A 177 -1.07 -4.83 -18.19
N VAL A 178 -0.12 -4.44 -19.05
CA VAL A 178 0.43 -3.08 -19.09
C VAL A 178 0.21 -2.51 -20.49
N GLY A 179 -0.74 -1.59 -20.61
CA GLY A 179 -0.93 -0.80 -21.84
C GLY A 179 0.23 0.14 -22.11
N ILE A 180 0.33 0.68 -23.33
CA ILE A 180 1.39 1.64 -23.68
C ILE A 180 1.33 2.91 -22.83
N THR A 181 2.47 3.56 -22.64
CA THR A 181 2.57 4.78 -21.81
C THR A 181 1.59 5.87 -22.22
N PHE A 182 1.39 6.11 -23.51
CA PHE A 182 0.44 7.14 -23.99
C PHE A 182 -1.02 6.83 -23.64
N ARG A 183 -1.45 5.57 -23.73
CA ARG A 183 -2.79 5.14 -23.29
C ARG A 183 -2.95 5.36 -21.79
N ARG A 184 -1.93 5.01 -20.98
CA ARG A 184 -1.96 5.28 -19.53
C ARG A 184 -2.00 6.77 -19.21
N MET A 185 -1.34 7.62 -20.00
CA MET A 185 -1.43 9.08 -19.86
C MET A 185 -2.84 9.59 -20.17
N ALA A 186 -3.44 9.15 -21.29
CA ALA A 186 -4.82 9.49 -21.63
C ALA A 186 -5.80 9.04 -20.54
N ALA A 187 -5.65 7.81 -20.03
CA ALA A 187 -6.42 7.28 -18.92
C ALA A 187 -6.30 8.17 -17.67
N LYS A 188 -5.10 8.66 -17.33
CA LYS A 188 -4.91 9.59 -16.21
C LYS A 188 -5.60 10.95 -16.43
N VAL A 189 -5.64 11.47 -17.66
CA VAL A 189 -6.40 12.68 -17.99
C VAL A 189 -7.89 12.46 -17.65
N VAL A 190 -8.44 11.32 -18.08
CA VAL A 190 -9.82 10.94 -17.77
C VAL A 190 -10.02 10.80 -16.25
N CYS A 191 -9.14 10.06 -15.56
CA CYS A 191 -9.19 9.90 -14.10
C CYS A 191 -9.22 11.25 -13.38
N GLN A 192 -8.38 12.21 -13.77
CA GLN A 192 -8.37 13.55 -13.17
C GLN A 192 -9.70 14.29 -13.35
N ARG A 193 -10.32 14.17 -14.53
CA ARG A 193 -11.62 14.80 -14.82
C ARG A 193 -12.75 14.16 -14.01
N ILE A 194 -12.76 12.84 -13.90
CA ILE A 194 -13.86 12.10 -13.24
C ILE A 194 -13.65 11.91 -11.74
N LYS A 195 -12.45 12.15 -11.20
CA LYS A 195 -12.12 11.84 -9.78
C LYS A 195 -13.13 12.45 -8.81
N LYS A 196 -13.41 13.74 -8.92
CA LYS A 196 -14.35 14.42 -8.02
C LYS A 196 -15.78 13.85 -8.13
N PRO A 197 -16.42 13.81 -9.32
CA PRO A 197 -17.78 13.29 -9.41
C PRO A 197 -17.89 11.82 -9.02
N ILE A 198 -16.95 10.96 -9.45
CA ILE A 198 -17.01 9.53 -9.13
C ILE A 198 -16.75 9.26 -7.65
N THR A 199 -15.85 10.00 -7.01
CA THR A 199 -15.65 9.87 -5.56
C THR A 199 -16.92 10.31 -4.83
N ASN A 200 -17.52 11.45 -5.17
CA ASN A 200 -18.74 11.90 -4.51
C ASN A 200 -19.90 10.90 -4.61
N GLU A 201 -20.03 10.22 -5.75
CA GLU A 201 -21.09 9.21 -5.97
C GLU A 201 -20.83 7.91 -5.19
N LEU A 202 -19.57 7.50 -5.05
CA LEU A 202 -19.23 6.17 -4.54
C LEU A 202 -18.69 6.16 -3.09
N VAL A 203 -18.34 7.33 -2.52
CA VAL A 203 -17.56 7.45 -1.26
C VAL A 203 -18.22 6.77 -0.06
N ALA A 204 -19.54 6.67 -0.01
CA ALA A 204 -20.26 6.11 1.13
C ALA A 204 -19.82 4.67 1.47
N HIS A 205 -19.52 3.87 0.44
CA HIS A 205 -19.18 2.45 0.61
C HIS A 205 -17.89 2.04 -0.12
N GLN A 206 -17.47 2.78 -1.15
CA GLN A 206 -16.33 2.42 -1.99
C GLN A 206 -15.08 3.21 -1.63
N LEU A 207 -14.24 2.60 -0.80
CA LEU A 207 -13.02 3.19 -0.26
C LEU A 207 -11.83 3.15 -1.23
N GLY A 208 -11.90 2.32 -2.27
CA GLY A 208 -10.81 2.17 -3.25
C GLY A 208 -10.79 3.23 -4.36
N VAL A 209 -11.87 3.99 -4.54
CA VAL A 209 -12.01 4.92 -5.67
C VAL A 209 -11.32 6.26 -5.40
N GLY A 210 -10.62 6.79 -6.39
CA GLY A 210 -9.84 8.04 -6.27
C GLY A 210 -8.43 7.85 -5.69
N ILE A 211 -8.07 6.61 -5.34
CA ILE A 211 -6.72 6.19 -4.92
C ILE A 211 -5.92 5.75 -6.15
N SER A 212 -4.64 6.14 -6.24
CA SER A 212 -3.76 5.72 -7.34
C SER A 212 -3.36 4.25 -7.20
N GLY A 213 -3.71 3.44 -8.21
CA GLY A 213 -3.32 2.02 -8.34
C GLY A 213 -2.14 1.79 -9.31
N GLN A 214 -1.71 0.53 -9.41
CA GLN A 214 -0.80 0.05 -10.47
C GLN A 214 -1.61 -0.57 -11.61
N GLY A 215 -1.09 -0.49 -12.85
CA GLY A 215 -1.74 -1.07 -14.03
C GLY A 215 -2.50 -0.03 -14.84
N ASP A 216 -3.69 -0.39 -15.34
CA ASP A 216 -4.56 0.55 -16.05
C ASP A 216 -5.20 1.55 -15.06
N PRO A 217 -5.03 2.86 -15.24
CA PRO A 217 -5.57 3.87 -14.33
C PRO A 217 -7.11 3.91 -14.24
N LEU A 218 -7.82 3.54 -15.32
CA LEU A 218 -9.28 3.59 -15.40
C LEU A 218 -9.96 2.32 -14.91
N GLY A 219 -9.30 1.17 -15.03
CA GLY A 219 -9.86 -0.14 -14.66
C GLY A 219 -10.58 -0.17 -13.30
N PRO A 220 -9.98 0.31 -12.20
CA PRO A 220 -10.63 0.28 -10.90
C PRO A 220 -11.89 1.15 -10.79
N ALA A 221 -11.91 2.31 -11.44
CA ALA A 221 -13.06 3.21 -11.46
C ALA A 221 -14.24 2.58 -12.23
N ILE A 222 -13.96 1.97 -13.37
CA ILE A 222 -14.97 1.27 -14.18
C ILE A 222 -15.55 0.08 -13.41
N LEU A 223 -14.70 -0.74 -12.80
CA LEU A 223 -15.13 -1.87 -11.99
C LEU A 223 -16.04 -1.43 -10.84
N ALA A 224 -15.65 -0.36 -10.12
CA ALA A 224 -16.45 0.16 -9.02
C ALA A 224 -17.85 0.62 -9.48
N LEU A 225 -17.96 1.27 -10.64
CA LEU A 225 -19.26 1.65 -11.22
C LEU A 225 -20.11 0.43 -11.58
N VAL A 226 -19.51 -0.60 -12.17
CA VAL A 226 -20.22 -1.83 -12.58
C VAL A 226 -20.84 -2.54 -11.38
N ILE A 227 -20.11 -2.63 -10.26
CA ILE A 227 -20.59 -3.34 -9.07
C ILE A 227 -21.42 -2.47 -8.12
N GLN A 228 -21.51 -1.15 -8.35
CA GLN A 228 -22.22 -0.23 -7.46
C GLN A 228 -23.68 -0.63 -7.16
N PRO A 229 -24.47 -1.17 -8.11
CA PRO A 229 -25.81 -1.65 -7.79
C PRO A 229 -25.82 -2.76 -6.74
N ILE A 230 -24.78 -3.60 -6.69
CA ILE A 230 -24.63 -4.63 -5.64
C ILE A 230 -24.41 -3.94 -4.30
N VAL A 231 -23.50 -2.97 -4.25
CA VAL A 231 -23.14 -2.22 -3.05
C VAL A 231 -24.38 -1.56 -2.41
N HIS A 232 -25.25 -0.96 -3.21
CA HIS A 232 -26.51 -0.36 -2.75
C HIS A 232 -27.57 -1.36 -2.29
N ALA A 233 -27.49 -2.62 -2.73
CA ALA A 233 -28.47 -3.64 -2.36
C ALA A 233 -28.16 -4.32 -1.01
N ILE A 234 -26.92 -4.22 -0.53
CA ILE A 234 -26.47 -4.77 0.76
C ILE A 234 -27.19 -4.07 1.91
N GLN A 235 -27.74 -4.85 2.84
CA GLN A 235 -28.47 -4.36 4.01
C GLN A 235 -27.63 -4.35 5.29
N ALA A 236 -26.52 -5.09 5.32
CA ALA A 236 -25.61 -5.10 6.45
C ALA A 236 -25.12 -3.70 6.81
N GLU A 237 -25.17 -3.41 8.10
CA GLU A 237 -24.69 -2.16 8.68
C GLU A 237 -23.23 -1.87 8.33
N LEU A 238 -22.32 -2.84 8.48
CA LEU A 238 -20.96 -2.71 7.98
C LEU A 238 -20.94 -3.13 6.50
N ASN A 239 -20.80 -2.15 5.60
CA ASN A 239 -20.74 -2.35 4.15
C ASN A 239 -19.60 -1.54 3.54
N LEU A 240 -18.41 -2.15 3.46
CA LEU A 240 -17.18 -1.49 3.00
C LEU A 240 -16.55 -2.23 1.82
N TRP A 241 -16.28 -1.52 0.74
CA TRP A 241 -15.71 -2.09 -0.48
C TRP A 241 -14.39 -1.42 -0.83
N TYR A 242 -13.40 -2.23 -1.18
CA TYR A 242 -12.17 -1.78 -1.85
C TYR A 242 -12.11 -2.46 -3.21
N TRP A 243 -12.65 -1.78 -4.22
CA TRP A 243 -12.97 -2.34 -5.53
C TRP A 243 -13.81 -3.62 -5.39
N ASN A 244 -13.29 -4.78 -5.78
CA ASN A 244 -13.96 -6.07 -5.68
C ASN A 244 -13.84 -6.74 -4.29
N ASP A 245 -13.04 -6.18 -3.38
CA ASP A 245 -12.83 -6.76 -2.05
C ASP A 245 -13.85 -6.15 -1.07
N ALA A 246 -14.95 -6.88 -0.87
CA ALA A 246 -16.06 -6.50 0.01
C ALA A 246 -15.83 -6.98 1.45
N ASN A 247 -16.16 -6.14 2.42
CA ASN A 247 -16.16 -6.45 3.84
C ASN A 247 -17.55 -6.11 4.38
N ILE A 248 -18.30 -7.17 4.73
CA ILE A 248 -19.70 -7.10 5.12
C ILE A 248 -19.82 -7.64 6.54
N GLY A 249 -20.48 -6.90 7.43
CA GLY A 249 -20.62 -7.28 8.84
C GLY A 249 -21.98 -6.91 9.43
N ASN A 250 -22.64 -7.91 10.01
CA ASN A 250 -23.89 -7.78 10.75
C ASN A 250 -24.19 -9.10 11.50
N SER A 251 -25.44 -9.29 11.94
CA SER A 251 -25.97 -10.58 12.36
C SER A 251 -25.83 -11.66 11.26
N PRO A 252 -25.68 -12.95 11.63
CA PRO A 252 -25.55 -14.05 10.67
C PRO A 252 -26.66 -14.08 9.61
N GLU A 253 -27.89 -13.78 10.01
CA GLU A 253 -29.08 -13.82 9.15
C GLU A 253 -29.00 -12.76 8.04
N VAL A 254 -28.64 -11.53 8.40
CA VAL A 254 -28.50 -10.41 7.46
C VAL A 254 -27.35 -10.65 6.49
N VAL A 255 -26.19 -11.07 6.99
CA VAL A 255 -25.02 -11.32 6.12
C VAL A 255 -25.27 -12.50 5.17
N LEU A 256 -26.01 -13.53 5.60
CA LEU A 256 -26.41 -14.62 4.71
C LEU A 256 -27.38 -14.16 3.60
N ALA A 257 -28.34 -13.28 3.93
CA ALA A 257 -29.23 -12.71 2.93
C ALA A 257 -28.48 -11.84 1.93
N ASP A 258 -27.54 -11.02 2.40
CA ASP A 258 -26.70 -10.19 1.55
C ASP A 258 -25.77 -11.03 0.65
N LEU A 259 -25.24 -12.14 1.14
CA LEU A 259 -24.47 -13.08 0.32
C LEU A 259 -25.31 -13.62 -0.85
N ASP A 260 -26.61 -13.84 -0.66
CA ASP A 260 -27.52 -14.28 -1.72
C ASP A 260 -27.74 -13.19 -2.77
N VAL A 261 -27.89 -11.94 -2.30
CA VAL A 261 -27.99 -10.76 -3.17
C VAL A 261 -26.73 -10.65 -4.03
N VAL A 262 -25.54 -10.77 -3.43
CA VAL A 262 -24.25 -10.75 -4.16
C VAL A 262 -24.21 -11.86 -5.20
N GLN A 263 -24.52 -13.10 -4.84
CA GLN A 263 -24.51 -14.24 -5.78
C GLN A 263 -25.47 -14.03 -6.96
N LYS A 264 -26.70 -13.57 -6.68
CA LYS A 264 -27.72 -13.33 -7.69
C LYS A 264 -27.32 -12.19 -8.64
N MET A 265 -26.85 -11.07 -8.10
CA MET A 265 -26.52 -9.88 -8.90
C MET A 265 -25.22 -10.06 -9.69
N THR A 266 -24.20 -10.69 -9.10
CA THR A 266 -22.96 -11.02 -9.84
C THR A 266 -23.26 -11.90 -11.04
N THR A 267 -24.11 -12.92 -10.89
CA THR A 267 -24.55 -13.79 -12.00
C THR A 267 -25.22 -12.99 -13.12
N LYS A 268 -26.11 -12.04 -12.78
CA LYS A 268 -26.76 -11.15 -13.75
C LYS A 268 -25.77 -10.24 -14.49
N MET A 269 -24.66 -9.89 -13.85
CA MET A 269 -23.59 -9.06 -14.40
C MET A 269 -22.49 -9.87 -15.09
N GLU A 270 -22.67 -11.18 -15.28
CA GLU A 270 -21.65 -12.10 -15.80
C GLU A 270 -20.35 -12.11 -14.97
N LEU A 271 -20.44 -11.75 -13.69
CA LEU A 271 -19.38 -11.85 -12.71
C LEU A 271 -19.53 -13.15 -11.89
N THR A 272 -18.42 -13.64 -11.35
CA THR A 272 -18.42 -14.86 -10.52
C THR A 272 -17.85 -14.56 -9.13
N LEU A 273 -18.63 -14.86 -8.09
CA LEU A 273 -18.14 -14.86 -6.72
C LEU A 273 -17.23 -16.06 -6.47
N ASN A 274 -15.98 -15.81 -6.07
CA ASN A 274 -15.05 -16.87 -5.72
C ASN A 274 -15.14 -17.19 -4.22
N SER A 275 -15.98 -18.16 -3.86
CA SER A 275 -16.18 -18.55 -2.46
C SER A 275 -14.89 -19.00 -1.76
N SER A 276 -13.94 -19.58 -2.50
CA SER A 276 -12.66 -20.06 -1.95
C SER A 276 -11.71 -18.95 -1.52
N LYS A 277 -11.97 -17.71 -1.94
CA LYS A 277 -11.27 -16.50 -1.49
C LYS A 277 -12.06 -15.70 -0.47
N CYS A 278 -13.31 -16.09 -0.20
CA CYS A 278 -14.10 -15.46 0.83
C CYS A 278 -13.65 -15.99 2.19
N GLU A 279 -13.54 -15.07 3.14
CA GLU A 279 -13.14 -15.33 4.50
C GLU A 279 -14.28 -14.91 5.43
N MET A 280 -14.48 -15.64 6.53
CA MET A 280 -15.45 -15.28 7.55
C MET A 280 -14.82 -15.31 8.94
N ALA A 281 -15.21 -14.36 9.77
CA ALA A 281 -14.89 -14.33 11.19
C ALA A 281 -16.17 -14.07 12.00
N ILE A 282 -16.21 -14.64 13.19
CA ILE A 282 -17.31 -14.47 14.15
C ILE A 282 -16.71 -13.85 15.40
N VAL A 283 -17.04 -12.58 15.67
CA VAL A 283 -16.42 -11.79 16.75
C VAL A 283 -17.24 -11.83 18.05
N GLY A 284 -18.55 -12.12 17.99
CA GLY A 284 -19.46 -11.97 19.13
C GLY A 284 -20.27 -13.22 19.52
N ALA A 285 -19.83 -14.43 19.16
CA ALA A 285 -20.55 -15.65 19.54
C ALA A 285 -20.54 -15.86 21.07
N ARG A 286 -21.69 -16.23 21.64
CA ARG A 286 -21.86 -16.46 23.08
C ARG A 286 -21.45 -17.87 23.49
N SER A 287 -21.47 -18.82 22.55
CA SER A 287 -21.05 -20.20 22.77
C SER A 287 -20.34 -20.80 21.56
N VAL A 288 -19.60 -21.89 21.81
CA VAL A 288 -18.95 -22.68 20.75
C VAL A 288 -20.00 -23.29 19.81
N ASP A 289 -21.14 -23.71 20.33
CA ASP A 289 -22.23 -24.33 19.55
C ASP A 289 -22.90 -23.33 18.60
N GLU A 290 -23.08 -22.08 19.05
CA GLU A 290 -23.57 -20.99 18.20
C GLU A 290 -22.58 -20.72 17.06
N LYS A 291 -21.28 -20.60 17.38
CA LYS A 291 -20.21 -20.41 16.39
C LYS A 291 -20.22 -21.52 15.34
N GLN A 292 -20.32 -22.78 15.76
CA GLN A 292 -20.37 -23.92 14.85
C GLN A 292 -21.64 -23.94 13.99
N SER A 293 -22.78 -23.57 14.55
CA SER A 293 -24.05 -23.50 13.83
C SER A 293 -24.02 -22.47 12.71
N VAL A 294 -23.50 -21.27 13.00
CA VAL A 294 -23.29 -20.21 12.00
C VAL A 294 -22.33 -20.67 10.91
N ILE A 295 -21.19 -21.28 11.27
CA ILE A 295 -20.23 -21.81 10.27
C ILE A 295 -20.88 -22.81 9.32
N LYS A 296 -21.74 -23.71 9.84
CA LYS A 296 -22.47 -24.68 9.00
C LYS A 296 -23.39 -23.99 7.99
N LEU A 297 -24.11 -22.94 8.41
CA LEU A 297 -24.98 -22.16 7.52
C LEU A 297 -24.20 -21.48 6.39
N PHE A 298 -23.09 -20.83 6.71
CA PHE A 298 -22.24 -20.17 5.71
C PHE A 298 -21.58 -21.16 4.75
N LYS A 299 -21.05 -22.29 5.24
CA LYS A 299 -20.48 -23.33 4.38
C LYS A 299 -21.51 -23.96 3.45
N LYS A 300 -22.79 -24.02 3.85
CA LYS A 300 -23.87 -24.48 2.95
C LYS A 300 -24.07 -23.51 1.79
N ARG A 301 -23.97 -22.20 2.01
CA ARG A 301 -24.16 -21.17 0.97
C ARG A 301 -22.92 -20.91 0.11
N ALA A 302 -21.75 -20.97 0.73
CA ALA A 302 -20.46 -20.75 0.12
C ALA A 302 -19.50 -21.89 0.54
N PRO A 303 -19.50 -23.04 -0.16
CA PRO A 303 -18.73 -24.22 0.25
C PRO A 303 -17.23 -24.00 0.39
N GLY A 304 -16.66 -23.05 -0.38
CA GLY A 304 -15.24 -22.71 -0.31
C GLY A 304 -14.85 -21.72 0.79
N ILE A 305 -15.81 -21.15 1.54
CA ILE A 305 -15.52 -20.08 2.49
C ILE A 305 -14.58 -20.56 3.61
N THR A 306 -13.55 -19.76 3.89
CA THR A 306 -12.56 -20.08 4.92
C THR A 306 -12.92 -19.39 6.22
N VAL A 307 -12.96 -20.14 7.32
CA VAL A 307 -13.17 -19.58 8.66
C VAL A 307 -11.81 -19.11 9.19
N MET A 308 -11.70 -17.84 9.51
CA MET A 308 -10.48 -17.25 10.04
C MET A 308 -10.23 -17.68 11.49
N GLN A 309 -8.97 -17.98 11.79
CA GLN A 309 -8.49 -18.12 13.16
C GLN A 309 -8.30 -16.74 13.79
N GLU A 310 -8.32 -16.65 15.13
CA GLU A 310 -8.36 -15.38 15.86
C GLU A 310 -7.11 -14.52 15.59
N GLU A 311 -5.98 -15.18 15.39
CA GLU A 311 -4.67 -14.59 15.08
C GLU A 311 -4.61 -13.99 13.66
N ASN A 312 -5.57 -14.32 12.80
CA ASN A 312 -5.61 -13.92 11.40
C ASN A 312 -6.74 -12.95 11.08
N ILE A 313 -7.61 -12.61 12.04
CA ILE A 313 -8.73 -11.71 11.81
C ILE A 313 -8.21 -10.29 11.59
N GLN A 314 -8.21 -9.88 10.32
CA GLN A 314 -7.74 -8.57 9.88
C GLN A 314 -8.75 -7.95 8.90
N LEU A 315 -8.93 -6.64 8.98
CA LEU A 315 -9.68 -5.84 8.01
C LEU A 315 -8.74 -4.82 7.39
N LEU A 316 -8.54 -4.84 6.07
CA LEU A 316 -7.56 -3.99 5.38
C LEU A 316 -6.17 -4.01 6.06
N ARG A 317 -5.75 -5.18 6.54
CA ARG A 317 -4.50 -5.43 7.28
C ARG A 317 -4.42 -4.79 8.68
N VAL A 318 -5.53 -4.33 9.22
CA VAL A 318 -5.66 -3.88 10.61
C VAL A 318 -6.23 -5.05 11.43
N PRO A 319 -5.57 -5.47 12.52
CA PRO A 319 -6.08 -6.56 13.36
C PRO A 319 -7.35 -6.14 14.08
N LEU A 320 -8.31 -7.07 14.19
CA LEU A 320 -9.55 -6.85 14.95
C LEU A 320 -9.51 -7.49 16.35
N LYS A 321 -8.51 -8.32 16.63
CA LYS A 321 -8.31 -9.02 17.91
C LYS A 321 -6.87 -8.85 18.43
N ASP A 322 -6.69 -9.01 19.73
CA ASP A 322 -5.38 -8.88 20.37
C ASP A 322 -4.40 -9.99 19.95
N GLU A 323 -4.90 -11.19 19.65
CA GLU A 323 -4.10 -12.30 19.12
C GLU A 323 -3.54 -11.97 17.72
N ALA A 324 -4.34 -11.33 16.88
CA ALA A 324 -3.91 -10.87 15.56
C ALA A 324 -2.89 -9.73 15.65
N LEU A 325 -3.03 -8.85 16.64
CA LEU A 325 -2.06 -7.81 16.94
C LEU A 325 -0.67 -8.41 17.26
N ASP A 326 -0.64 -9.47 18.07
CA ASP A 326 0.60 -10.17 18.43
C ASP A 326 1.23 -10.85 17.21
N ALA A 327 0.45 -11.62 16.46
CA ALA A 327 0.91 -12.35 15.29
C ALA A 327 1.49 -11.41 14.21
N ILE A 328 0.86 -10.26 13.97
CA ILE A 328 1.34 -9.27 13.00
C ILE A 328 2.68 -8.68 13.45
N LEU A 329 2.81 -8.27 14.72
CA LEU A 329 4.03 -7.63 15.20
C LEU A 329 5.21 -8.61 15.21
N GLN A 330 4.97 -9.89 15.55
CA GLN A 330 5.95 -10.97 15.42
C GLN A 330 6.38 -11.16 13.96
N THR A 331 5.42 -11.28 13.04
CA THR A 331 5.70 -11.41 11.60
C THR A 331 6.51 -10.23 11.06
N LYS A 332 6.22 -9.00 11.52
CA LYS A 332 6.96 -7.79 11.13
C LYS A 332 8.40 -7.81 11.66
N THR A 333 8.59 -8.33 12.88
CA THR A 333 9.91 -8.48 13.50
C THR A 333 10.75 -9.52 12.76
N GLU A 334 10.17 -10.66 12.40
CA GLU A 334 10.83 -11.69 11.60
C GLU A 334 11.18 -11.18 10.20
N ALA A 335 10.27 -10.44 9.56
CA ALA A 335 10.53 -9.83 8.27
C ALA A 335 11.68 -8.81 8.33
N LEU A 336 11.83 -8.08 9.44
CA LEU A 336 12.96 -7.19 9.68
C LEU A 336 14.26 -8.00 9.77
N ASP A 337 14.31 -9.05 10.59
CA ASP A 337 15.48 -9.92 10.72
C ASP A 337 15.91 -10.54 9.37
N ILE A 338 14.96 -11.07 8.60
CA ILE A 338 15.22 -11.61 7.25
C ILE A 338 15.77 -10.52 6.32
N THR A 339 15.20 -9.32 6.37
CA THR A 339 15.66 -8.20 5.53
C THR A 339 17.08 -7.76 5.92
N THR A 340 17.41 -7.79 7.21
CA THR A 340 18.73 -7.45 7.74
C THR A 340 19.82 -8.36 7.18
N LYS A 341 19.56 -9.67 7.10
CA LYS A 341 20.49 -10.63 6.46
C LYS A 341 20.84 -10.23 5.03
N ARG A 342 19.89 -9.66 4.28
CA ARG A 342 20.11 -9.18 2.91
C ARG A 342 20.77 -7.79 2.88
N LEU A 343 20.47 -6.91 3.84
CA LEU A 343 21.08 -5.58 3.94
C LEU A 343 22.58 -5.63 4.19
N VAL A 344 23.04 -6.57 5.02
CA VAL A 344 24.48 -6.74 5.33
C VAL A 344 25.30 -7.13 4.09
N LEU A 345 24.65 -7.60 3.02
CA LEU A 345 25.30 -7.89 1.73
C LEU A 345 25.57 -6.64 0.89
N LEU A 346 24.94 -5.51 1.19
CA LEU A 346 25.13 -4.24 0.48
C LEU A 346 26.33 -3.47 1.04
N THR A 347 26.68 -2.35 0.41
CA THR A 347 27.61 -1.39 1.02
C THR A 347 26.98 -0.81 2.29
N ARG A 348 27.81 -0.47 3.29
CA ARG A 348 27.33 0.05 4.59
C ARG A 348 26.44 1.28 4.43
N HIS A 349 26.79 2.19 3.52
CA HIS A 349 26.03 3.40 3.24
C HIS A 349 24.66 3.07 2.62
N SER A 350 24.61 2.23 1.60
CA SER A 350 23.35 1.78 0.98
C SER A 350 22.46 1.05 1.97
N ALA A 351 23.04 0.14 2.77
CA ALA A 351 22.32 -0.61 3.80
C ALA A 351 21.73 0.30 4.87
N PHE A 352 22.54 1.22 5.42
CA PHE A 352 22.09 2.18 6.43
C PHE A 352 21.00 3.11 5.87
N PHE A 353 21.19 3.61 4.65
CA PHE A 353 20.20 4.45 3.98
C PHE A 353 18.86 3.73 3.84
N LEU A 354 18.85 2.49 3.33
CA LEU A 354 17.64 1.70 3.17
C LEU A 354 16.99 1.33 4.51
N LEU A 355 17.80 0.98 5.52
CA LEU A 355 17.32 0.71 6.87
C LEU A 355 16.54 1.91 7.43
N ARG A 356 17.17 3.09 7.40
CA ARG A 356 16.60 4.34 7.92
C ARG A 356 15.41 4.82 7.11
N ALA A 357 15.51 4.84 5.79
CA ALA A 357 14.54 5.49 4.93
C ALA A 357 13.31 4.62 4.60
N SER A 358 13.40 3.29 4.70
CA SER A 358 12.36 2.42 4.14
C SER A 358 12.10 1.09 4.82
N ILE A 359 13.01 0.58 5.66
CA ILE A 359 12.88 -0.78 6.24
C ILE A 359 12.53 -0.76 7.73
N SER A 360 13.02 0.22 8.49
CA SER A 360 12.74 0.38 9.93
C SER A 360 11.28 0.79 10.20
N ILE A 361 11.04 1.96 10.79
CA ILE A 361 9.68 2.44 11.10
C ILE A 361 8.78 2.59 9.87
N PRO A 362 9.23 2.95 8.66
CA PRO A 362 8.33 3.05 7.50
C PRO A 362 7.54 1.76 7.19
N ARG A 363 8.05 0.57 7.56
CA ARG A 363 7.32 -0.70 7.39
C ARG A 363 6.33 -1.04 8.51
N LEU A 364 6.47 -0.35 9.64
CA LEU A 364 5.63 -0.54 10.82
C LEU A 364 4.62 0.60 11.00
N ILE A 365 4.88 1.79 10.44
CA ILE A 365 4.10 3.01 10.70
C ILE A 365 2.61 2.87 10.39
N TYR A 366 2.25 2.14 9.32
CA TYR A 366 0.85 1.84 9.01
C TYR A 366 0.20 1.12 10.19
N PHE A 367 0.85 0.09 10.72
CA PHE A 367 0.34 -0.70 11.83
C PHE A 367 0.22 0.10 13.12
N LEU A 368 1.23 0.93 13.44
CA LEU A 368 1.23 1.81 14.61
C LEU A 368 0.13 2.89 14.57
N ARG A 369 -0.32 3.28 13.37
CA ARG A 369 -1.35 4.32 13.19
C ARG A 369 -2.76 3.83 13.51
N TYR A 370 -3.04 2.54 13.34
CA TYR A 370 -4.41 2.02 13.40
C TYR A 370 -4.63 1.01 14.53
N SER A 371 -3.58 0.41 15.07
CA SER A 371 -3.69 -0.66 16.07
C SER A 371 -3.24 -0.15 17.43
N PRO A 372 -3.86 -0.59 18.54
CA PRO A 372 -3.49 -0.19 19.90
C PRO A 372 -2.20 -0.89 20.36
N THR A 373 -1.10 -0.67 19.65
CA THR A 373 0.15 -1.43 19.84
C THR A 373 0.84 -1.14 21.16
N TRP A 374 0.49 -0.04 21.86
CA TRP A 374 1.06 0.29 23.18
C TRP A 374 0.71 -0.77 24.23
N ARG A 375 -0.37 -1.54 24.01
CA ARG A 375 -0.73 -2.71 24.83
C ARG A 375 0.30 -3.84 24.74
N LYS A 376 1.18 -3.83 23.74
CA LYS A 376 2.13 -4.91 23.42
C LYS A 376 3.59 -4.44 23.56
N ALA A 377 3.91 -3.80 24.69
CA ALA A 377 5.23 -3.24 24.97
C ALA A 377 6.39 -4.24 24.76
N SER A 378 6.25 -5.47 25.25
CA SER A 378 7.29 -6.51 25.12
C SER A 378 7.59 -6.88 23.65
N LEU A 379 6.58 -6.87 22.78
CA LEU A 379 6.77 -7.15 21.35
C LEU A 379 7.39 -5.96 20.61
N LEU A 380 7.08 -4.72 21.02
CA LEU A 380 7.72 -3.51 20.50
C LEU A 380 9.20 -3.46 20.90
N GLU A 381 9.51 -3.79 22.15
CA GLU A 381 10.91 -3.90 22.62
C GLU A 381 11.69 -4.95 21.83
N LYS A 382 11.06 -6.09 21.52
CA LYS A 382 11.67 -7.13 20.66
C LYS A 382 11.92 -6.62 19.24
N TYR A 383 11.00 -5.85 18.67
CA TYR A 383 11.19 -5.19 17.37
C TYR A 383 12.37 -4.20 17.42
N ASP A 384 12.42 -3.35 18.44
CA ASP A 384 13.49 -2.36 18.62
C ASP A 384 14.85 -3.00 18.89
N ALA A 385 14.90 -4.10 19.64
CA ALA A 385 16.11 -4.89 19.83
C ALA A 385 16.60 -5.49 18.49
N THR A 386 15.68 -6.00 17.66
CA THR A 386 16.02 -6.52 16.32
C THR A 386 16.52 -5.39 15.42
N LEU A 387 15.90 -4.21 15.49
CA LEU A 387 16.35 -3.01 14.76
C LEU A 387 17.74 -2.55 15.22
N LYS A 388 18.01 -2.58 16.53
CA LYS A 388 19.34 -2.30 17.10
C LYS A 388 20.38 -3.26 16.57
N SER A 389 20.16 -4.57 16.67
CA SER A 389 21.08 -5.58 16.14
C SER A 389 21.31 -5.43 14.64
N SER A 390 20.27 -5.02 13.89
CA SER A 390 20.37 -4.75 12.46
C SER A 390 21.27 -3.55 12.16
N LEU A 391 21.12 -2.46 12.93
CA LEU A 391 21.96 -1.28 12.80
C LEU A 391 23.42 -1.62 13.15
N GLU A 392 23.66 -2.28 14.29
CA GLU A 392 24.98 -2.74 14.73
C GLU A 392 25.67 -3.62 13.70
N ALA A 393 24.94 -4.54 13.06
CA ALA A 393 25.46 -5.39 11.99
C ALA A 393 25.89 -4.59 10.74
N ILE A 394 25.14 -3.54 10.39
CA ILE A 394 25.45 -2.70 9.22
C ILE A 394 26.65 -1.80 9.48
N VAL A 395 26.67 -1.11 10.62
CA VAL A 395 27.73 -0.14 10.94
C VAL A 395 28.97 -0.80 11.55
N ASN A 396 28.85 -2.06 11.98
CA ASN A 396 29.89 -2.88 12.59
C ASN A 396 30.44 -2.30 13.91
N ILE A 397 29.54 -1.81 14.76
CA ILE A 397 29.83 -1.31 16.12
C ILE A 397 28.80 -1.89 17.10
N SER A 398 29.18 -2.06 18.36
CA SER A 398 28.22 -2.24 19.46
C SER A 398 27.77 -0.88 19.99
N GLN A 399 26.50 -0.77 20.40
CA GLN A 399 25.93 0.45 20.92
C GLN A 399 25.58 0.30 22.40
N SER A 400 26.07 1.24 23.22
CA SER A 400 25.59 1.41 24.59
C SER A 400 24.10 1.79 24.60
N ARG A 401 23.49 1.79 25.78
CA ARG A 401 22.09 2.24 25.94
C ARG A 401 21.93 3.69 25.47
N ASP A 402 22.84 4.57 25.85
CA ASP A 402 22.76 6.00 25.51
C ASP A 402 22.99 6.24 24.01
N ALA A 403 23.95 5.51 23.40
CA ALA A 403 24.18 5.58 21.96
C ALA A 403 22.95 5.11 21.16
N TRP A 404 22.25 4.08 21.65
CA TRP A 404 21.00 3.62 21.06
C TRP A 404 19.90 4.68 21.16
N LEU A 405 19.72 5.30 22.33
CA LEU A 405 18.76 6.39 22.53
C LEU A 405 19.06 7.58 21.60
N GLN A 406 20.33 8.01 21.53
CA GLN A 406 20.79 9.08 20.63
C GLN A 406 20.57 8.73 19.16
N SER A 407 20.70 7.45 18.77
CA SER A 407 20.49 7.01 17.39
C SER A 407 19.10 7.34 16.85
N SER A 408 18.11 7.43 17.74
CA SER A 408 16.74 7.77 17.38
C SER A 408 16.56 9.23 16.95
N LEU A 409 17.40 10.14 17.45
CA LEU A 409 17.29 11.57 17.20
C LEU A 409 17.58 11.90 15.73
N GLN A 410 17.11 13.06 15.28
CA GLN A 410 17.42 13.57 13.95
C GLN A 410 18.91 13.88 13.81
N VAL A 411 19.43 13.83 12.59
CA VAL A 411 20.84 14.17 12.30
C VAL A 411 21.21 15.57 12.76
N LYS A 412 20.27 16.53 12.71
CA LYS A 412 20.46 17.91 13.21
C LYS A 412 20.57 18.01 14.74
N MET A 413 20.19 16.94 15.44
CA MET A 413 20.22 16.77 16.90
C MET A 413 21.26 15.70 17.28
N ASP A 414 22.31 15.55 16.47
CA ASP A 414 23.39 14.58 16.64
C ASP A 414 22.95 13.10 16.70
N GLY A 415 21.81 12.76 16.08
CA GLY A 415 21.32 11.38 15.97
C GLY A 415 21.48 10.75 14.58
N LEU A 416 21.02 9.51 14.44
CA LEU A 416 21.05 8.75 13.19
C LEU A 416 19.70 8.70 12.46
N GLY A 417 18.62 9.14 13.11
CA GLY A 417 17.27 9.10 12.60
C GLY A 417 16.65 7.69 12.60
N ILE A 418 17.18 6.76 13.40
CA ILE A 418 16.66 5.39 13.55
C ILE A 418 15.58 5.40 14.63
N ARG A 419 14.37 5.80 14.25
CA ARG A 419 13.27 5.95 15.21
C ARG A 419 12.91 4.62 15.87
N HIS A 420 12.65 4.65 17.17
CA HIS A 420 12.22 3.47 17.94
C HIS A 420 10.71 3.30 17.85
N SER A 421 10.24 2.07 17.78
CA SER A 421 8.82 1.77 17.67
C SER A 421 8.07 2.16 18.94
N ALA A 422 8.64 1.91 20.12
CA ALA A 422 8.05 2.26 21.41
C ALA A 422 7.69 3.76 21.51
N ASN A 423 8.57 4.65 21.05
CA ASN A 423 8.36 6.11 21.09
C ASN A 423 7.40 6.61 19.99
N MET A 424 7.18 5.80 18.94
CA MET A 424 6.38 6.21 17.77
C MET A 424 4.93 5.75 17.85
N VAL A 425 4.61 4.76 18.70
CA VAL A 425 3.30 4.13 18.80
C VAL A 425 2.18 5.14 19.03
N THR A 426 2.24 5.85 20.15
CA THR A 426 1.21 6.77 20.60
C THR A 426 1.05 7.99 19.68
N PRO A 427 2.12 8.70 19.27
CA PRO A 427 1.97 9.82 18.36
C PRO A 427 1.44 9.37 17.00
N CYS A 428 1.81 8.19 16.49
CA CYS A 428 1.26 7.67 15.24
C CYS A 428 -0.25 7.44 15.33
N PHE A 429 -0.71 6.78 16.40
CA PHE A 429 -2.12 6.46 16.57
C PHE A 429 -2.97 7.72 16.75
N ILE A 430 -2.62 8.59 17.71
CA ILE A 430 -3.38 9.80 18.03
C ILE A 430 -3.47 10.72 16.82
N THR A 431 -2.35 10.91 16.11
CA THR A 431 -2.34 11.73 14.89
C THR A 431 -3.27 11.17 13.83
N SER A 432 -3.22 9.85 13.61
CA SER A 432 -4.02 9.19 12.58
C SER A 432 -5.51 9.33 12.90
N LEU A 433 -5.86 9.11 14.17
CA LEU A 433 -7.20 9.29 14.70
C LEU A 433 -7.69 10.73 14.49
N ASN A 434 -6.95 11.73 14.94
CA ASN A 434 -7.33 13.14 14.80
C ASN A 434 -7.49 13.55 13.33
N SER A 435 -6.61 13.07 12.46
CA SER A 435 -6.71 13.34 11.02
C SER A 435 -7.90 12.68 10.33
N SER A 436 -8.45 11.62 10.94
CA SER A 436 -9.55 10.82 10.38
C SER A 436 -10.88 11.05 11.08
N LEU A 437 -10.90 11.83 12.17
CA LEU A 437 -12.05 11.97 13.07
C LEU A 437 -13.31 12.45 12.33
N PHE A 438 -13.17 13.47 11.48
CA PHE A 438 -14.26 13.95 10.62
C PHE A 438 -14.85 12.84 9.72
N TYR A 439 -14.01 11.99 9.14
CA TYR A 439 -14.48 10.88 8.30
C TYR A 439 -15.14 9.79 9.13
N LEU A 440 -14.59 9.48 10.31
CA LEU A 440 -15.18 8.49 11.22
C LEU A 440 -16.56 8.94 11.69
N GLU A 441 -16.73 10.21 12.06
CA GLU A 441 -18.04 10.79 12.41
C GLU A 441 -19.04 10.73 11.26
N SER A 442 -18.58 10.83 10.01
CA SER A 442 -19.46 10.73 8.83
C SER A 442 -19.85 9.30 8.45
N LEU A 443 -19.03 8.30 8.83
CA LEU A 443 -19.20 6.90 8.45
C LEU A 443 -19.88 6.07 9.54
N LEU A 444 -19.71 6.44 10.81
CA LEU A 444 -20.31 5.74 11.93
C LEU A 444 -21.76 6.21 12.15
N PRO A 445 -22.66 5.29 12.54
CA PRO A 445 -24.01 5.68 12.88
C PRO A 445 -24.01 6.58 14.14
N ALA A 446 -25.00 7.46 14.23
CA ALA A 446 -25.03 8.56 15.21
C ALA A 446 -25.08 8.10 16.69
N ASP A 447 -25.38 6.83 16.92
CA ASP A 447 -25.39 6.17 18.23
C ASP A 447 -23.99 5.73 18.69
N ILE A 448 -23.00 5.65 17.79
CA ILE A 448 -21.61 5.35 18.13
C ILE A 448 -20.85 6.66 18.40
N LEU A 449 -20.80 7.04 19.69
CA LEU A 449 -20.05 8.19 20.16
C LEU A 449 -18.54 7.88 20.26
N LEU A 450 -17.76 8.31 19.26
CA LEU A 450 -16.30 8.10 19.20
C LEU A 450 -15.56 8.56 20.47
N ASN A 451 -15.96 9.70 21.04
CA ASN A 451 -15.36 10.27 22.26
C ASN A 451 -15.53 9.40 23.51
N THR A 452 -16.33 8.33 23.45
CA THR A 452 -16.51 7.36 24.54
C THR A 452 -15.77 6.03 24.32
N THR A 453 -15.07 5.86 23.20
CA THR A 453 -14.33 4.62 22.95
C THR A 453 -13.13 4.52 23.89
N THR A 454 -13.09 3.44 24.68
CA THR A 454 -12.08 3.16 25.70
C THR A 454 -10.65 3.23 25.17
N ILE A 455 -10.44 2.90 23.90
CA ILE A 455 -9.13 2.90 23.23
C ILE A 455 -8.55 4.31 23.10
N ILE A 456 -9.39 5.33 22.83
CA ILE A 456 -8.91 6.71 22.66
C ILE A 456 -8.44 7.27 24.01
N ALA A 457 -9.25 7.09 25.04
CA ALA A 457 -8.90 7.49 26.40
C ALA A 457 -7.63 6.78 26.90
N GLU A 458 -7.47 5.50 26.58
CA GLU A 458 -6.27 4.72 26.89
C GLU A 458 -5.03 5.28 26.18
N ALA A 459 -5.14 5.60 24.89
CA ALA A 459 -4.04 6.17 24.11
C ALA A 459 -3.60 7.54 24.65
N GLN A 460 -4.56 8.41 24.99
CA GLN A 460 -4.31 9.73 25.58
C GLN A 460 -3.64 9.60 26.95
N LYS A 461 -4.15 8.73 27.83
CA LYS A 461 -3.54 8.48 29.13
C LYS A 461 -2.12 7.94 29.01
N PHE A 462 -1.89 7.04 28.05
CA PHE A 462 -0.56 6.50 27.78
C PHE A 462 0.39 7.62 27.29
N TRP A 463 -0.08 8.53 26.43
CA TRP A 463 0.69 9.70 26.01
C TRP A 463 1.09 10.59 27.19
N GLU A 464 0.12 11.00 28.00
CA GLU A 464 0.32 11.87 29.16
C GLU A 464 1.33 11.29 30.16
N THR A 465 1.23 9.97 30.40
CA THR A 465 2.14 9.24 31.28
C THR A 465 3.55 9.16 30.69
N SER A 466 3.67 8.92 29.38
CA SER A 466 4.96 8.71 28.71
C SER A 466 5.69 10.01 28.37
N CYS A 467 4.96 11.11 28.22
CA CYS A 467 5.49 12.40 27.74
C CYS A 467 5.35 13.53 28.79
N HIS A 468 5.14 13.19 30.06
CA HIS A 468 5.05 14.15 31.17
C HIS A 468 4.09 15.33 30.91
N ALA A 469 2.89 15.04 30.37
CA ALA A 469 1.83 16.02 30.11
C ALA A 469 2.12 17.10 29.04
N GLU A 470 2.93 16.81 28.01
CA GLU A 470 2.91 17.61 26.76
C GLU A 470 1.53 17.56 26.08
N GLU A 471 1.10 18.67 25.45
CA GLU A 471 -0.18 18.75 24.73
C GLU A 471 -0.36 17.58 23.76
N VAL A 472 -1.54 16.96 23.80
CA VAL A 472 -1.90 15.86 22.89
C VAL A 472 -1.79 16.36 21.45
N PRO A 473 -1.06 15.66 20.56
CA PRO A 473 -0.83 16.17 19.22
C PRO A 473 -2.11 16.37 18.42
N SER A 474 -2.43 17.62 18.08
CA SER A 474 -3.66 18.02 17.39
C SER A 474 -3.57 17.98 15.85
N GLY A 475 -2.38 17.75 15.29
CA GLY A 475 -2.13 17.75 13.85
C GLY A 475 -1.23 16.62 13.37
N PRO A 476 -0.95 16.52 12.06
CA PRO A 476 -0.03 15.53 11.49
C PRO A 476 1.35 15.65 12.15
N VAL A 477 1.67 14.71 13.05
CA VAL A 477 2.98 14.62 13.72
C VAL A 477 4.05 14.20 12.72
N CYS A 478 4.49 15.16 11.92
CA CYS A 478 5.86 15.15 11.44
C CYS A 478 6.74 15.60 12.60
N CYS A 479 7.46 14.65 13.20
CA CYS A 479 8.68 14.91 13.98
C CYS A 479 8.56 15.21 15.49
N ILE A 480 7.50 14.79 16.18
CA ILE A 480 7.54 14.75 17.66
C ILE A 480 8.08 13.37 18.06
N GLN A 481 9.23 13.38 18.72
CA GLN A 481 9.71 12.26 19.52
C GLN A 481 9.49 12.67 20.97
N SER A 482 8.84 11.83 21.76
CA SER A 482 9.02 11.92 23.21
C SER A 482 10.50 11.67 23.48
N VAL A 483 11.20 12.69 23.96
CA VAL A 483 12.59 12.56 24.42
C VAL A 483 12.55 11.95 25.82
#